data_AF-A0A386WXW3-F1
#
_entry.id   AF-A0A386WXW3-F1
#
_cell.length_a   1.000
_cell.length_b   1.000
_cell.length_c   1.000
_cell.angle_alpha   90.00
_cell.angle_beta   90.00
_cell.angle_gamma   90.00
#
_symmetry.space_group_name_H-M   'P 1'
#
loop_
_entity.id
_entity.type
_entity.pdbx_description
1 polymer ?
#
loop_
_entity_poly.entity_id
_entity_poly.type
_entity_poly.pdbx_seq_one_letter_code
_entity_poly.pdbx_strand_id
1 'polypeptide(L)'
;MDGIRLVGRVPSRLEEQFLSYVLARGIASQYAPEGDPASDELGIVVRVQRAGDVVLSRPVFAVVRERANTLWDCVPYDESGIH
;
A
#
# COMPACT_ATOMS: atom_id res chain seq x y z
N MET A 1 6.93 11.51 -0.68
CA MET A 1 5.95 11.17 -1.74
C MET A 1 5.81 12.29 -2.77
N ASP A 2 6.53 13.40 -2.68
CA ASP A 2 6.71 14.40 -3.77
C ASP A 2 5.43 14.77 -4.54
N GLY A 3 4.31 14.93 -3.81
CA GLY A 3 3.01 15.29 -4.40
C GLY A 3 2.25 14.15 -5.07
N ILE A 4 2.72 12.89 -5.03
CA ILE A 4 1.98 11.73 -5.50
C ILE A 4 0.67 11.61 -4.71
N ARG A 5 -0.46 11.74 -5.42
CA ARG A 5 -1.77 11.50 -4.83
C ARG A 5 -1.99 10.00 -4.65
N LEU A 6 -2.13 9.56 -3.40
CA LEU A 6 -2.26 8.14 -3.04
C LEU A 6 -3.71 7.65 -2.92
N VAL A 7 -4.64 8.53 -2.55
CA VAL A 7 -6.06 8.17 -2.32
C VAL A 7 -6.89 8.44 -3.58
N GLY A 8 -7.84 7.56 -3.90
CA GLY A 8 -8.84 7.80 -4.93
C GLY A 8 -8.31 7.70 -6.36
N ARG A 9 -7.18 7.04 -6.59
CA ARG A 9 -6.59 6.85 -7.93
C ARG A 9 -7.01 5.51 -8.52
N VAL A 10 -6.84 5.37 -9.83
CA VAL A 10 -6.89 4.06 -10.50
C VAL A 10 -5.75 3.19 -9.93
N PRO A 11 -6.03 1.99 -9.37
CA PRO A 11 -5.03 1.18 -8.68
C PRO A 11 -3.76 0.91 -9.50
N SER A 12 -3.90 0.45 -10.75
CA SER A 12 -2.76 0.15 -11.62
C SER A 12 -1.87 1.36 -11.91
N ARG A 13 -2.46 2.55 -12.10
CA ARG A 13 -1.71 3.79 -12.30
C ARG A 13 -0.96 4.23 -11.05
N LEU A 14 -1.54 4.01 -9.87
CA LEU A 14 -0.87 4.33 -8.63
C LEU A 14 0.25 3.32 -8.34
N GLU A 15 0.02 2.04 -8.59
CA GLU A 15 1.05 0.99 -8.45
C GLU A 15 2.29 1.30 -9.29
N GLU A 16 2.13 1.55 -10.58
CA GLU A 16 3.23 1.93 -11.47
C GLU A 16 4.00 3.14 -10.94
N GLN A 17 3.28 4.18 -10.51
CA GLN A 17 3.88 5.41 -9.98
C GLN A 17 4.58 5.19 -8.64
N PHE A 18 4.01 4.37 -7.76
CA PHE A 18 4.56 4.03 -6.45
C PHE A 18 5.83 3.18 -6.59
N LEU A 19 5.80 2.13 -7.40
CA LEU A 19 6.95 1.28 -7.69
C LEU A 19 8.09 2.08 -8.32
N SER A 20 7.78 2.94 -9.30
CA SER A 20 8.77 3.85 -9.89
C SER A 20 9.38 4.78 -8.84
N TYR A 21 8.58 5.30 -7.91
CA TYR A 21 9.04 6.19 -6.85
C TYR A 21 10.00 5.51 -5.87
N VAL A 22 9.68 4.28 -5.41
CA VAL A 22 10.51 3.54 -4.46
C VAL A 22 11.80 3.05 -5.10
N LEU A 23 11.72 2.49 -6.32
CA LEU A 23 12.88 2.00 -7.06
C LEU A 23 13.87 3.13 -7.37
N ALA A 24 13.38 4.30 -7.79
CA ALA A 24 14.23 5.47 -8.05
C ALA A 24 14.96 6.00 -6.80
N ARG A 25 14.52 5.61 -5.60
CA ARG A 25 15.12 6.01 -4.31
C ARG A 25 15.92 4.88 -3.65
N GLY A 26 16.04 3.72 -4.31
CA GLY A 26 16.70 2.55 -3.74
C GLY A 26 15.94 1.91 -2.57
N ILE A 27 14.67 2.26 -2.40
CA ILE A 27 13.78 1.66 -1.39
C ILE A 27 13.31 0.31 -1.93
N ALA A 28 13.34 -0.72 -1.09
CA ALA A 28 12.89 -2.05 -1.48
C ALA A 28 11.42 -2.05 -1.90
N SER A 29 11.15 -2.56 -3.11
CA SER A 29 9.79 -2.84 -3.56
C SER A 29 9.31 -4.17 -2.97
N GLN A 30 8.14 -4.18 -2.38
CA GLN A 30 7.53 -5.37 -1.79
C GLN A 30 6.04 -5.39 -2.10
N TYR A 31 5.44 -6.57 -1.99
CA TYR A 31 4.01 -6.76 -2.07
C TYR A 31 3.53 -7.38 -0.76
N ALA A 32 2.39 -6.92 -0.28
CA ALA A 32 1.66 -7.59 0.80
C ALA A 32 1.15 -8.96 0.35
N PRO A 33 0.79 -9.87 1.27
CA PRO A 33 0.30 -11.21 0.91
C PRO A 33 -0.91 -11.22 -0.05
N GLU A 34 -1.76 -10.19 0.00
CA GLU A 34 -2.91 -10.03 -0.91
C GLU A 34 -2.53 -9.48 -2.31
N GLY A 35 -1.25 -9.21 -2.55
CA GLY A 35 -0.75 -8.67 -3.81
C GLY A 35 -0.79 -7.15 -3.91
N ASP A 36 -1.04 -6.44 -2.80
CA ASP A 36 -0.99 -4.97 -2.77
C ASP A 36 0.46 -4.47 -2.71
N PRO A 37 0.85 -3.46 -3.51
CA PRO A 37 2.17 -2.83 -3.41
C PRO A 37 2.38 -2.23 -2.01
N ALA A 38 3.56 -2.43 -1.44
CA ALA A 38 3.88 -1.95 -0.10
C ALA A 38 5.32 -1.46 0.00
N SER A 39 5.62 -0.76 1.11
CA SER A 39 6.96 -0.41 1.53
C SER A 39 7.00 -0.27 3.04
N ASP A 40 7.74 -1.16 3.70
CA ASP A 40 7.94 -1.11 5.16
C ASP A 40 8.65 0.19 5.57
N GLU A 41 9.63 0.63 4.76
CA GLU A 41 10.39 1.85 5.00
C GLU A 41 9.53 3.12 4.91
N LEU A 42 8.59 3.16 3.97
CA LEU A 42 7.64 4.27 3.85
C LEU A 42 6.42 4.12 4.76
N GLY A 43 6.23 2.95 5.37
CA GLY A 43 5.08 2.65 6.22
C GLY A 43 3.75 2.62 5.47
N ILE A 44 3.74 2.17 4.21
CA ILE A 44 2.54 2.22 3.34
C ILE A 44 2.23 0.85 2.73
N VAL A 45 0.95 0.47 2.76
CA VAL A 45 0.35 -0.57 1.90
C VAL A 45 -0.69 0.07 0.99
N VAL A 46 -0.56 -0.09 -0.33
CA VAL A 46 -1.45 0.51 -1.33
C VAL A 46 -2.65 -0.41 -1.57
N ARG A 47 -3.64 -0.34 -0.68
CA ARG A 47 -4.89 -1.11 -0.81
C ARG A 47 -5.83 -0.48 -1.83
N VAL A 48 -6.97 -1.15 -2.03
CA VAL A 48 -8.09 -0.65 -2.81
C VAL A 48 -9.36 -0.49 -1.97
N GLN A 49 -10.32 0.25 -2.51
CA GLN A 49 -11.65 0.45 -1.95
C GLN A 49 -12.67 0.51 -3.09
N ARG A 50 -13.88 -0.02 -2.87
CA ARG A 50 -15.00 0.16 -3.79
C ARG A 50 -15.73 1.46 -3.45
N ALA A 51 -15.90 2.34 -4.44
CA ALA A 51 -16.61 3.60 -4.32
C ALA A 51 -17.74 3.62 -5.36
N GLY A 52 -18.93 3.13 -4.98
CA GLY A 52 -19.99 2.83 -5.93
C GLY A 52 -19.54 1.72 -6.88
N ASP A 53 -19.53 1.97 -8.18
CA ASP A 53 -19.16 0.98 -9.20
C ASP A 53 -17.69 1.02 -9.62
N VAL A 54 -16.89 1.90 -9.00
CA VAL A 54 -15.46 1.99 -9.30
C VAL A 54 -14.60 1.45 -8.16
N VAL A 55 -13.44 0.91 -8.51
CA VAL A 55 -12.39 0.53 -7.56
C VAL A 55 -11.30 1.59 -7.61
N LEU A 56 -10.96 2.13 -6.44
CA LEU A 56 -9.98 3.21 -6.29
C LEU A 56 -8.95 2.85 -5.23
N SER A 57 -7.79 3.49 -5.27
CA SER A 57 -6.73 3.30 -4.29
C SER A 57 -7.08 3.85 -2.91
N ARG A 58 -6.64 3.13 -1.87
CA ARG A 58 -6.78 3.44 -0.46
C ARG A 58 -5.48 3.07 0.26
N PRO A 59 -4.54 4.01 0.47
CA PRO A 59 -3.33 3.72 1.23
C PRO A 59 -3.69 3.44 2.69
N VAL A 60 -3.08 2.40 3.26
CA VAL A 60 -3.04 2.15 4.70
C VAL A 60 -1.65 2.52 5.19
N PHE A 61 -1.59 3.27 6.29
CA PHE A 61 -0.36 3.69 6.92
C PHE A 61 -0.16 2.95 8.23
N ALA A 62 1.01 2.37 8.41
CA ALA A 62 1.39 1.69 9.63
C ALA A 62 2.90 1.84 9.88
N VAL A 63 3.37 1.29 11.00
CA VAL A 63 4.79 1.24 11.35
C VAL A 63 5.09 -0.18 11.76
N VAL A 64 6.17 -0.76 11.24
CA VAL A 64 6.64 -2.08 11.66
C VAL A 64 7.04 -2.02 13.13
N ARG A 65 6.34 -2.76 13.98
CA ARG A 65 6.60 -2.83 15.43
C ARG A 65 7.60 -3.95 15.75
N GLU A 66 8.17 -3.92 16.95
CA GLU A 66 9.22 -4.86 17.42
C GLU A 66 8.87 -6.35 17.25
N ARG A 67 7.58 -6.72 17.17
CA ARG A 67 7.11 -8.11 16.99
C ARG A 67 6.47 -8.40 15.63
N ALA A 68 6.53 -7.47 14.70
CA ALA A 68 6.03 -7.63 13.34
C ALA A 68 7.17 -8.05 12.42
N ASN A 69 6.93 -9.00 11.52
CA ASN A 69 7.89 -9.38 10.48
C ASN A 69 7.86 -8.38 9.33
N THR A 70 6.67 -7.87 9.00
CA THR A 70 6.46 -6.86 7.94
C THR A 70 5.43 -5.84 8.36
N LEU A 71 5.28 -4.76 7.58
CA LEU A 71 4.21 -3.78 7.78
C LEU A 71 2.81 -4.42 7.76
N TRP A 72 2.64 -5.50 6.99
CA TRP A 72 1.36 -6.22 6.90
C TRP A 72 0.88 -6.76 8.26
N ASP A 73 1.80 -7.22 9.11
CA ASP A 73 1.44 -7.74 10.44
C ASP A 73 0.91 -6.64 11.40
N CYS A 74 1.07 -5.37 11.01
CA CYS A 74 0.58 -4.22 11.75
C CYS A 74 -0.73 -3.65 11.20
N VAL A 75 -1.21 -4.16 10.06
CA VAL A 75 -2.48 -3.75 9.46
C VAL A 75 -3.63 -4.42 10.24
N PRO A 76 -4.68 -3.68 10.64
CA PRO A 76 -5.84 -4.24 11.32
C PRO A 76 -6.45 -5.43 10.57
N TYR A 77 -6.93 -6.46 11.28
CA TYR A 77 -7.43 -7.68 10.64
C TYR A 77 -8.64 -7.46 9.71
N ASP A 78 -9.52 -6.53 10.07
CA ASP A 78 -10.69 -6.12 9.29
C ASP A 78 -10.34 -5.46 7.95
N GLU A 79 -9.09 -5.06 7.77
CA GLU A 79 -8.60 -4.56 6.49
C GLU A 79 -8.48 -5.65 5.42
N SER A 80 -8.39 -6.93 5.76
CA SER A 80 -8.26 -8.02 4.77
C SER A 80 -9.51 -8.17 3.88
N GLY A 81 -10.67 -7.65 4.31
CA GLY A 81 -11.93 -7.81 3.58
C GLY A 81 -12.38 -9.27 3.43
N ILE A 82 -11.71 -10.21 4.10
CA ILE A 82 -12.07 -11.62 4.15
C ILE A 82 -13.18 -11.77 5.21
N HIS A 83 -14.42 -11.85 4.76
CA HIS A 83 -15.57 -12.32 5.52
C HIS A 83 -16.07 -13.63 4.94
#